data_AF-A0A7R8WAB6-F1
#
_entry.id   AF-A0A7R8WAB6-F1
#
_cell.length_a   1.000
_cell.length_b   1.000
_cell.length_c   1.000
_cell.angle_alpha   90.00
_cell.angle_beta   90.00
_cell.angle_gamma   90.00
#
_symmetry.space_group_name_H-M   'P 1'
#
loop_
_entity.id
_entity.type
_entity.pdbx_description
1 polymer ?
#
loop_
_entity_poly.entity_id
_entity_poly.type
_entity_poly.pdbx_seq_one_letter_code
_entity_poly.pdbx_strand_id
1 'polypeptide(L)'
;MPMSTEYDVVVGASCGPPKRSRYSYAEQPSRFSRSLKFATVPPSREEVCRSVVSAQEVSNQSAQYFIVDRSSLISLLDVCTKCNGPLADVRSRTVGSVLVVIGECPNCGPHQWTSSPRTKDFYKLDLDLTTSTALTGMDPNALKRTGKCMGLALPHKSTFSTIQEISHQFDAWYIQRRLGKVLEKAEFGGGQNEAQPWAQYLTNHLLWAIRNCEGSYKKFFHSWSSCLRHLVNDHQDCSHEELPGEKVKDTTWIEEGNPVLASLSEVVQEIDLKRATDLSVSLELDAFHSDLSFDL
;
A
#
# COMPACT_ATOMS: atom_id res chain seq x y z
N MET A 1 62.36 5.09 33.99
CA MET A 1 61.81 5.30 35.35
C MET A 1 61.87 6.79 35.68
N PRO A 2 61.00 7.32 36.57
CA PRO A 2 60.46 8.68 36.40
C PRO A 2 60.89 9.71 37.47
N MET A 3 60.78 11.00 37.12
CA MET A 3 60.36 12.16 37.94
C MET A 3 59.84 13.23 36.93
N SER A 4 58.75 14.01 37.06
CA SER A 4 57.84 14.49 38.12
C SER A 4 58.09 15.94 38.58
N THR A 5 57.37 16.88 37.97
CA THR A 5 56.98 18.25 38.42
C THR A 5 55.87 18.79 37.48
N GLU A 6 55.13 19.86 37.78
CA GLU A 6 54.05 20.05 38.78
C GLU A 6 53.65 21.55 38.83
N TYR A 7 52.51 21.90 39.44
CA TYR A 7 51.95 23.26 39.67
C TYR A 7 51.41 24.08 38.46
N ASP A 8 50.33 24.89 38.55
CA ASP A 8 49.11 24.78 39.38
C ASP A 8 47.93 25.73 38.97
N VAL A 9 46.72 25.52 39.55
CA VAL A 9 45.67 26.50 40.03
C VAL A 9 45.58 27.89 39.31
N VAL A 10 44.45 28.43 38.79
CA VAL A 10 42.97 28.21 38.74
C VAL A 10 42.37 29.05 37.56
N VAL A 11 41.08 29.26 37.19
CA VAL A 11 39.65 28.99 37.62
C VAL A 11 38.80 29.00 36.31
N GLY A 12 37.50 28.66 36.21
CA GLY A 12 36.49 28.14 37.14
C GLY A 12 35.13 28.86 37.09
N ALA A 13 34.12 28.31 36.38
CA ALA A 13 32.72 28.77 36.35
C ALA A 13 31.75 27.58 36.12
N SER A 14 30.52 27.61 36.66
CA SER A 14 29.57 26.48 36.63
C SER A 14 28.15 26.87 36.23
N CYS A 15 27.45 25.98 35.52
CA CYS A 15 26.00 26.00 35.30
C CYS A 15 25.48 24.55 35.15
N GLY A 16 24.38 24.23 35.84
CA GLY A 16 23.83 22.87 35.91
C GLY A 16 22.79 22.52 34.83
N PRO A 17 22.27 21.28 34.82
CA PRO A 17 21.36 20.79 33.78
C PRO A 17 19.96 21.45 33.86
N PRO A 18 19.27 21.62 32.70
CA PRO A 18 17.93 22.18 32.65
C PRO A 18 16.88 21.25 33.31
N LYS A 19 15.89 21.87 33.94
CA LYS A 19 14.89 21.20 34.79
C LYS A 19 13.80 20.51 33.97
N ARG A 20 13.41 19.28 34.33
CA ARG A 20 12.14 18.69 33.87
C ARG A 20 10.96 19.50 34.42
N SER A 21 10.04 19.89 33.55
CA SER A 21 8.75 20.46 33.98
C SER A 21 7.89 19.39 34.67
N ARG A 22 7.06 19.80 35.63
CA ARG A 22 6.23 18.94 36.49
C ARG A 22 4.76 19.28 36.26
N TYR A 23 4.06 18.46 35.48
CA TYR A 23 2.60 18.44 35.50
C TYR A 23 2.11 17.33 36.43
N SER A 24 1.34 17.74 37.45
CA SER A 24 0.64 16.86 38.38
C SER A 24 -0.80 16.68 37.95
N TYR A 25 -1.33 15.46 38.04
CA TYR A 25 -2.76 15.19 38.02
C TYR A 25 -3.18 14.63 39.38
N ALA A 26 -4.35 15.03 39.88
CA ALA A 26 -4.85 14.64 41.21
C ALA A 26 -5.62 13.31 41.18
N GLU A 27 -5.74 12.66 42.34
CA GLU A 27 -6.37 11.35 42.47
C GLU A 27 -7.87 11.44 42.85
N GLN A 28 -8.72 10.79 42.04
CA GLN A 28 -9.86 9.93 42.47
C GLN A 28 -10.99 10.59 43.32
N PRO A 29 -12.11 9.89 43.67
CA PRO A 29 -12.61 8.56 43.29
C PRO A 29 -13.96 8.66 42.50
N SER A 30 -14.85 7.67 42.30
CA SER A 30 -15.03 6.32 42.88
C SER A 30 -15.93 5.40 42.02
N ARG A 31 -16.01 4.10 42.38
CA ARG A 31 -17.05 3.09 42.07
C ARG A 31 -17.24 2.76 40.56
N PHE A 32 -16.93 1.55 40.11
CA PHE A 32 -17.65 0.35 40.55
C PHE A 32 -16.74 -0.90 40.68
N SER A 33 -17.02 -1.73 41.68
CA SER A 33 -16.25 -2.95 41.95
C SER A 33 -16.88 -4.19 41.30
N ARG A 34 -16.09 -4.97 40.54
CA ARG A 34 -16.39 -6.39 40.35
C ARG A 34 -15.09 -7.21 40.41
N SER A 35 -15.00 -8.08 41.42
CA SER A 35 -13.83 -8.92 41.64
C SER A 35 -13.84 -10.09 40.66
N LEU A 36 -12.76 -10.25 39.90
CA LEU A 36 -12.44 -11.47 39.14
C LEU A 36 -11.11 -12.01 39.66
N LYS A 37 -11.13 -13.28 40.07
CA LYS A 37 -9.99 -13.95 40.71
C LYS A 37 -9.00 -14.39 39.64
N PHE A 38 -7.78 -13.89 39.68
CA PHE A 38 -6.68 -14.46 38.89
C PHE A 38 -6.29 -15.83 39.47
N ALA A 39 -6.68 -16.90 38.78
CA ALA A 39 -6.07 -18.21 38.93
C ALA A 39 -5.03 -18.38 37.82
N THR A 40 -3.75 -18.41 38.18
CA THR A 40 -2.65 -18.55 37.22
C THR A 40 -2.52 -19.99 36.75
N VAL A 41 -2.66 -20.21 35.44
CA VAL A 41 -2.06 -21.35 34.73
C VAL A 41 -1.26 -20.78 33.56
N PRO A 42 0.08 -20.92 33.53
CA PRO A 42 0.85 -20.56 32.35
C PRO A 42 0.59 -21.59 31.24
N PRO A 43 0.30 -21.18 29.99
CA PRO A 43 0.14 -22.12 28.88
C PRO A 43 1.44 -22.88 28.64
N SER A 44 1.32 -24.18 28.35
CA SER A 44 2.45 -25.07 28.03
C SER A 44 3.07 -24.73 26.67
N ARG A 45 4.33 -25.13 26.49
CA ARG A 45 5.28 -24.53 25.54
C ARG A 45 5.13 -24.98 24.08
N GLU A 46 3.93 -25.42 23.66
CA GLU A 46 3.76 -26.24 22.44
C GLU A 46 2.62 -25.82 21.48
N GLU A 47 2.05 -24.61 21.61
CA GLU A 47 1.22 -24.03 20.53
C GLU A 47 2.06 -23.56 19.34
N VAL A 48 2.64 -24.52 18.62
CA VAL A 48 3.29 -24.30 17.32
C VAL A 48 2.22 -24.22 16.25
N CYS A 49 2.00 -23.04 15.67
CA CYS A 49 1.09 -22.84 14.53
C CYS A 49 1.56 -23.57 13.26
N ARG A 50 1.32 -24.89 13.18
CA ARG A 50 1.49 -25.68 11.95
C ARG A 50 0.28 -25.55 11.03
N SER A 51 0.12 -24.39 10.39
CA SER A 51 -0.56 -24.33 9.09
C SER A 51 0.40 -24.84 8.01
N VAL A 52 0.46 -26.17 7.83
CA VAL A 52 1.17 -26.78 6.69
C VAL A 52 0.30 -26.56 5.45
N VAL A 53 0.52 -25.45 4.76
CA VAL A 53 -0.21 -25.12 3.53
C VAL A 53 0.29 -26.03 2.40
N SER A 54 -0.64 -26.71 1.72
CA SER A 54 -0.32 -27.53 0.56
C SER A 54 0.16 -26.67 -0.61
N ALA A 55 1.07 -27.19 -1.43
CA ALA A 55 1.70 -26.46 -2.54
C ALA A 55 0.78 -26.27 -3.78
N GLN A 56 -0.53 -26.53 -3.66
CA GLN A 56 -1.49 -26.52 -4.76
C GLN A 56 -2.82 -25.83 -4.39
N GLU A 57 -2.77 -24.55 -4.04
CA GLU A 57 -3.95 -23.67 -4.04
C GLU A 57 -3.54 -22.18 -4.06
N VAL A 58 -3.20 -21.66 -5.24
CA VAL A 58 -2.81 -20.24 -5.43
C VAL A 58 -3.47 -19.63 -6.66
N SER A 59 -4.75 -19.30 -6.52
CA SER A 59 -5.34 -18.16 -7.23
C SER A 59 -5.55 -17.02 -6.21
N ASN A 60 -5.18 -15.80 -6.62
CA ASN A 60 -5.46 -14.56 -5.88
C ASN A 60 -4.85 -14.41 -4.45
N GLN A 61 -3.67 -14.98 -4.18
CA GLN A 61 -2.92 -14.69 -2.94
C GLN A 61 -2.01 -13.47 -3.10
N SER A 62 -1.96 -12.60 -2.08
CA SER A 62 -0.99 -11.52 -1.95
C SER A 62 0.43 -12.07 -1.72
N ALA A 63 1.45 -11.30 -2.14
CA ALA A 63 2.85 -11.73 -2.04
C ALA A 63 3.28 -11.89 -0.56
N GLN A 64 3.65 -13.11 -0.19
CA GLN A 64 4.15 -13.43 1.15
C GLN A 64 5.67 -13.25 1.21
N TYR A 65 6.15 -12.59 2.26
CA TYR A 65 7.57 -12.27 2.46
C TYR A 65 8.04 -12.74 3.83
N PHE A 66 9.21 -13.39 3.86
CA PHE A 66 9.83 -13.91 5.08
C PHE A 66 11.07 -13.09 5.44
N ILE A 67 11.24 -12.77 6.73
CA ILE A 67 12.50 -12.25 7.27
C ILE A 67 13.33 -13.47 7.71
N VAL A 68 14.53 -13.62 7.13
CA VAL A 68 15.45 -14.73 7.38
C VAL A 68 16.82 -14.18 7.72
N ASP A 69 17.49 -14.75 8.72
CA ASP A 69 18.85 -14.35 9.06
C ASP A 69 19.86 -14.70 7.94
N ARG A 70 20.91 -13.88 7.80
CA ARG A 70 21.93 -14.05 6.75
C ARG A 70 22.68 -15.37 6.88
N SER A 71 22.93 -15.87 8.08
CA SER A 71 23.62 -17.16 8.27
C SER A 71 22.73 -18.34 7.86
N SER A 72 21.45 -18.32 8.26
CA SER A 72 20.46 -19.35 7.95
C SER A 72 20.07 -19.38 6.46
N LEU A 73 20.20 -18.25 5.76
CA LEU A 73 19.98 -18.16 4.32
C LEU A 73 21.21 -18.63 3.52
N ILE A 74 22.43 -18.26 3.93
CA ILE A 74 23.65 -18.66 3.21
C ILE A 74 23.90 -20.17 3.27
N SER A 75 23.57 -20.84 4.38
CA SER A 75 23.72 -22.30 4.47
C SER A 75 22.84 -23.12 3.50
N LEU A 76 21.95 -22.45 2.75
CA LEU A 76 21.14 -23.03 1.68
C LEU A 76 21.62 -22.67 0.26
N LEU A 77 22.64 -21.82 0.13
CA LEU A 77 23.02 -21.15 -1.12
C LEU A 77 24.43 -21.51 -1.64
N ASP A 78 25.17 -22.36 -0.94
CA ASP A 78 26.47 -22.90 -1.38
C ASP A 78 26.35 -24.09 -2.36
N VAL A 79 25.13 -24.40 -2.83
CA VAL A 79 24.81 -25.52 -3.74
C VAL A 79 24.10 -25.07 -5.01
N CYS A 80 24.38 -25.73 -6.14
CA CYS A 80 23.79 -25.39 -7.43
C CYS A 80 22.36 -25.93 -7.56
N THR A 81 21.36 -25.05 -7.73
CA THR A 81 19.94 -25.43 -7.84
C THR A 81 19.59 -26.34 -9.03
N LYS A 82 20.52 -26.60 -9.97
CA LYS A 82 20.33 -27.50 -11.12
C LYS A 82 20.76 -28.95 -10.86
N CYS A 83 21.76 -29.17 -10.00
CA CYS A 83 22.40 -30.49 -9.83
C CYS A 83 22.79 -30.81 -8.39
N ASN A 84 22.50 -29.92 -7.44
CA ASN A 84 22.82 -29.99 -6.01
C ASN A 84 24.32 -30.18 -5.66
N GLY A 85 25.21 -30.06 -6.65
CA GLY A 85 26.65 -30.04 -6.44
C GLY A 85 27.12 -28.72 -5.81
N PRO A 86 28.28 -28.69 -5.14
CA PRO A 86 28.81 -27.49 -4.52
C PRO A 86 29.12 -26.40 -5.54
N LEU A 87 28.99 -25.14 -5.12
CA LEU A 87 29.42 -23.98 -5.87
C LEU A 87 30.83 -23.54 -5.46
N ALA A 88 31.65 -23.21 -6.45
CA ALA A 88 32.92 -22.52 -6.26
C ALA A 88 32.70 -20.99 -6.30
N ASP A 89 33.64 -20.24 -5.72
CA ASP A 89 33.71 -18.77 -5.80
C ASP A 89 32.42 -18.01 -5.40
N VAL A 90 31.65 -18.58 -4.46
CA VAL A 90 30.37 -18.04 -4.00
C VAL A 90 30.54 -16.64 -3.41
N ARG A 91 29.88 -15.67 -4.05
CA ARG A 91 29.90 -14.25 -3.69
C ARG A 91 28.47 -13.74 -3.56
N SER A 92 28.19 -12.97 -2.52
CA SER A 92 26.89 -12.35 -2.29
C SER A 92 26.98 -10.83 -2.25
N ARG A 93 25.98 -10.15 -2.81
CA ARG A 93 25.79 -8.69 -2.73
C ARG A 93 24.32 -8.36 -2.58
N THR A 94 24.01 -7.20 -2.03
CA THR A 94 22.63 -6.67 -2.02
C THR A 94 22.43 -5.67 -3.15
N VAL A 95 21.24 -5.65 -3.73
CA VAL A 95 20.79 -4.67 -4.73
C VAL A 95 19.40 -4.21 -4.28
N GLY A 96 19.32 -2.97 -3.79
CA GLY A 96 18.15 -2.54 -3.02
C GLY A 96 17.96 -3.44 -1.79
N SER A 97 16.78 -4.03 -1.66
CA SER A 97 16.44 -5.00 -0.59
C SER A 97 16.76 -6.45 -0.97
N VAL A 98 17.17 -6.73 -2.21
CA VAL A 98 17.34 -8.09 -2.74
C VAL A 98 18.76 -8.60 -2.54
N LEU A 99 18.88 -9.82 -2.02
CA LEU A 99 20.13 -10.57 -2.01
C LEU A 99 20.36 -11.21 -3.39
N VAL A 100 21.52 -10.94 -3.97
CA VAL A 100 22.01 -11.57 -5.20
C VAL A 100 23.22 -12.43 -4.84
N VAL A 101 23.17 -13.72 -5.17
CA VAL A 101 24.26 -14.68 -5.02
C VAL A 101 24.75 -15.09 -6.40
N ILE A 102 26.07 -15.14 -6.58
CA ILE A 102 26.74 -15.55 -7.81
C ILE A 102 27.85 -16.53 -7.42
N GLY A 103 28.03 -17.60 -8.18
CA GLY A 103 29.13 -18.55 -8.04
C GLY A 103 29.27 -19.38 -9.31
N GLU A 104 30.23 -20.30 -9.33
CA GLU A 104 30.46 -21.20 -10.47
C GLU A 104 30.18 -22.65 -10.07
N CYS A 105 29.34 -23.35 -10.84
CA CYS A 105 29.13 -24.78 -10.68
C CYS A 105 30.06 -25.54 -11.65
N PRO A 106 30.99 -26.39 -11.19
CA PRO A 106 31.88 -27.15 -12.06
C PRO A 106 31.17 -28.02 -13.11
N ASN A 107 29.91 -28.38 -12.86
CA ASN A 107 29.10 -29.24 -13.75
C ASN A 107 27.99 -28.48 -14.51
N CYS A 108 27.74 -27.19 -14.21
CA CYS A 108 26.61 -26.43 -14.77
C CYS A 108 26.97 -25.01 -15.23
N GLY A 109 28.23 -24.60 -15.11
CA GLY A 109 28.70 -23.26 -15.44
C GLY A 109 28.27 -22.19 -14.42
N PRO A 110 28.23 -20.92 -14.83
CA PRO A 110 27.84 -19.81 -13.95
C PRO A 110 26.46 -20.00 -13.31
N HIS A 111 26.39 -19.75 -12.01
CA HIS A 111 25.18 -19.81 -11.21
C HIS A 111 24.85 -18.42 -10.66
N GLN A 112 23.59 -18.00 -10.77
CA GLN A 112 23.07 -16.80 -10.13
C GLN A 112 21.71 -17.11 -9.48
N TRP A 113 21.55 -16.67 -8.24
CA TRP A 113 20.29 -16.71 -7.49
C TRP A 113 19.94 -15.32 -6.95
N THR A 114 18.64 -15.04 -6.81
CA THR A 114 18.12 -13.75 -6.35
C THR A 114 16.92 -13.93 -5.42
N SER A 115 16.90 -13.26 -4.27
CA SER A 115 15.83 -13.39 -3.26
C SER A 115 14.48 -12.75 -3.65
N SER A 116 14.37 -12.18 -4.85
CA SER A 116 13.12 -11.67 -5.43
C SER A 116 13.24 -11.68 -6.95
N PRO A 117 12.15 -11.96 -7.70
CA PRO A 117 12.15 -11.81 -9.15
C PRO A 117 12.35 -10.34 -9.55
N ARG A 118 12.95 -10.14 -10.72
CA ARG A 118 13.13 -8.81 -11.32
C ARG A 118 12.10 -8.57 -12.42
N THR A 119 11.38 -7.46 -12.31
CA THR A 119 10.59 -6.87 -13.39
C THR A 119 11.56 -6.19 -14.38
N LYS A 120 11.05 -5.59 -15.47
CA LYS A 120 11.85 -4.83 -16.45
C LYS A 120 12.90 -3.91 -15.80
N ASP A 121 12.46 -3.06 -14.87
CA ASP A 121 13.31 -2.02 -14.29
C ASP A 121 13.72 -2.33 -12.83
N PHE A 122 12.77 -2.73 -11.98
CA PHE A 122 12.96 -2.93 -10.53
C PHE A 122 12.77 -4.39 -10.09
N TYR A 123 13.22 -4.72 -8.86
CA TYR A 123 12.87 -5.98 -8.20
C TYR A 123 11.49 -5.90 -7.56
N LYS A 124 10.73 -7.01 -7.56
CA LYS A 124 9.37 -7.04 -6.97
C LYS A 124 9.38 -6.64 -5.50
N LEU A 125 10.34 -7.12 -4.71
CA LEU A 125 10.47 -6.74 -3.30
C LEU A 125 10.68 -5.22 -3.09
N ASP A 126 11.49 -4.56 -3.93
CA ASP A 126 11.71 -3.11 -3.84
C ASP A 126 10.45 -2.32 -4.23
N LEU A 127 9.67 -2.84 -5.20
CA LEU A 127 8.38 -2.30 -5.59
C LEU A 127 7.37 -2.43 -4.44
N ASP A 128 7.05 -3.66 -4.01
CA ASP A 128 6.09 -3.96 -2.95
C ASP A 128 6.39 -3.23 -1.63
N LEU A 129 7.67 -3.12 -1.25
CA LEU A 129 8.11 -2.42 -0.05
C LEU A 129 7.87 -0.90 -0.15
N THR A 130 8.16 -0.31 -1.31
CA THR A 130 8.01 1.13 -1.54
C THR A 130 6.53 1.51 -1.67
N THR A 131 5.73 0.73 -2.41
CA THR A 131 4.28 0.94 -2.53
C THR A 131 3.61 0.77 -1.17
N SER A 132 3.94 -0.27 -0.40
CA SER A 132 3.41 -0.47 0.97
C SER A 132 3.75 0.69 1.89
N THR A 133 4.95 1.28 1.78
CA THR A 133 5.35 2.44 2.59
C THR A 133 4.53 3.68 2.23
N ALA A 134 4.31 3.94 0.94
CA ALA A 134 3.48 5.05 0.48
C ALA A 134 2.01 4.87 0.90
N LEU A 135 1.43 3.70 0.64
CA LEU A 135 0.02 3.37 0.93
C LEU A 135 -0.30 3.35 2.44
N THR A 136 0.69 3.09 3.30
CA THR A 136 0.53 3.17 4.77
C THR A 136 0.83 4.56 5.35
N GLY A 137 1.28 5.52 4.54
CA GLY A 137 1.67 6.85 5.01
C GLY A 137 2.93 6.86 5.89
N MET A 138 3.73 5.80 5.88
CA MET A 138 4.95 5.70 6.66
C MET A 138 6.05 6.60 6.08
N ASP A 139 6.69 7.41 6.92
CA ASP A 139 7.89 8.18 6.53
C ASP A 139 8.96 7.23 5.94
N PRO A 140 9.39 7.42 4.67
CA PRO A 140 10.44 6.59 4.06
C PRO A 140 11.77 6.61 4.83
N ASN A 141 12.02 7.68 5.58
CA ASN A 141 13.18 7.79 6.44
C ASN A 141 12.98 7.01 7.76
N ALA A 142 11.75 6.80 8.22
CA ALA A 142 11.42 5.94 9.35
C ALA A 142 11.67 4.47 9.00
N LEU A 143 11.18 4.00 7.84
CA LEU A 143 11.54 2.67 7.32
C LEU A 143 13.06 2.49 7.26
N LYS A 144 13.78 3.49 6.73
CA LYS A 144 15.25 3.43 6.62
C LYS A 144 15.98 3.48 7.97
N ARG A 145 15.44 4.18 8.97
CA ARG A 145 15.94 4.11 10.36
C ARG A 145 15.71 2.71 10.95
N THR A 146 14.50 2.17 10.86
CA THR A 146 14.15 0.84 11.38
C THR A 146 14.98 -0.27 10.72
N GLY A 147 15.06 -0.28 9.38
CA GLY A 147 15.87 -1.26 8.66
C GLY A 147 17.35 -1.18 9.00
N LYS A 148 17.91 0.04 9.14
CA LYS A 148 19.30 0.21 9.60
C LYS A 148 19.53 -0.35 11.01
N CYS A 149 18.58 -0.18 11.93
CA CYS A 149 18.66 -0.78 13.27
C CYS A 149 18.57 -2.31 13.25
N MET A 150 17.89 -2.90 12.26
CA MET A 150 17.78 -4.36 12.07
C MET A 150 18.86 -4.95 11.14
N GLY A 151 19.75 -4.14 10.57
CA GLY A 151 20.73 -4.58 9.56
C GLY A 151 20.13 -4.94 8.18
N LEU A 152 18.88 -4.56 7.90
CA LEU A 152 18.19 -4.83 6.63
C LEU A 152 18.74 -3.96 5.50
N ALA A 153 18.95 -4.59 4.33
CA ALA A 153 19.13 -3.87 3.08
C ALA A 153 17.78 -3.31 2.58
N LEU A 154 17.80 -2.12 2.00
CA LEU A 154 16.61 -1.36 1.59
C LEU A 154 16.91 -0.55 0.31
N PRO A 155 15.89 -0.07 -0.44
CA PRO A 155 16.10 0.67 -1.68
C PRO A 155 16.82 2.00 -1.42
N HIS A 156 17.72 2.41 -2.32
CA HIS A 156 18.37 3.71 -2.24
C HIS A 156 17.34 4.87 -2.30
N LYS A 157 17.70 6.10 -1.90
CA LYS A 157 16.75 7.24 -1.95
C LYS A 157 16.22 7.47 -3.36
N SER A 158 17.08 7.45 -4.38
CA SER A 158 16.67 7.59 -5.79
C SER A 158 15.70 6.48 -6.22
N THR A 159 16.08 5.21 -6.03
CA THR A 159 15.22 4.04 -6.34
C THR A 159 13.86 4.16 -5.66
N PHE A 160 13.83 4.57 -4.39
CA PHE A 160 12.59 4.74 -3.64
C PHE A 160 11.73 5.88 -4.21
N SER A 161 12.31 7.05 -4.54
CA SER A 161 11.57 8.15 -5.16
C SER A 161 11.02 7.77 -6.54
N THR A 162 11.82 7.16 -7.42
CA THR A 162 11.35 6.72 -8.75
C THR A 162 10.27 5.65 -8.66
N ILE A 163 10.38 4.71 -7.72
CA ILE A 163 9.30 3.75 -7.48
C ILE A 163 8.08 4.42 -6.85
N GLN A 164 8.21 5.46 -6.01
CA GLN A 164 7.05 6.23 -5.54
C GLN A 164 6.36 7.00 -6.69
N GLU A 165 7.11 7.67 -7.55
CA GLU A 165 6.60 8.36 -8.75
C GLU A 165 5.75 7.39 -9.60
N ILE A 166 6.26 6.17 -9.82
CA ILE A 166 5.52 5.08 -10.49
C ILE A 166 4.37 4.54 -9.62
N SER A 167 4.52 4.45 -8.30
CA SER A 167 3.52 3.89 -7.39
C SER A 167 2.23 4.71 -7.30
N HIS A 168 2.26 6.00 -7.67
CA HIS A 168 1.02 6.77 -7.81
C HIS A 168 0.11 6.17 -8.89
N GLN A 169 0.63 5.40 -9.85
CA GLN A 169 -0.18 4.72 -10.87
C GLN A 169 -1.27 3.81 -10.25
N PHE A 170 -0.99 3.20 -9.09
CA PHE A 170 -1.97 2.38 -8.36
C PHE A 170 -3.04 3.16 -7.58
N ASP A 171 -2.91 4.48 -7.43
CA ASP A 171 -3.88 5.28 -6.64
C ASP A 171 -5.25 5.37 -7.33
N ALA A 172 -5.34 5.34 -8.67
CA ALA A 172 -6.63 5.44 -9.36
C ALA A 172 -7.58 4.31 -8.95
N TRP A 173 -7.08 3.07 -8.92
CA TRP A 173 -7.78 1.90 -8.37
C TRP A 173 -8.06 2.04 -6.85
N TYR A 174 -7.15 2.65 -6.10
CA TYR A 174 -7.39 2.89 -4.67
C TYR A 174 -8.54 3.87 -4.42
N ILE A 175 -8.64 4.97 -5.19
CA ILE A 175 -9.75 5.91 -5.10
C ILE A 175 -11.05 5.24 -5.54
N GLN A 176 -11.05 4.47 -6.64
CA GLN A 176 -12.20 3.65 -7.06
C GLN A 176 -12.67 2.71 -5.93
N ARG A 177 -11.75 1.94 -5.35
CA ARG A 177 -12.04 0.99 -4.27
C ARG A 177 -12.46 1.70 -2.97
N ARG A 178 -11.98 2.92 -2.73
CA ARG A 178 -12.44 3.77 -1.61
C ARG A 178 -13.86 4.25 -1.84
N LEU A 179 -14.20 4.71 -3.05
CA LEU A 179 -15.57 5.10 -3.43
C LEU A 179 -16.54 3.92 -3.23
N GLY A 180 -16.20 2.73 -3.74
CA GLY A 180 -17.00 1.52 -3.49
C GLY A 180 -17.27 1.27 -2.01
N LYS A 181 -16.23 1.34 -1.17
CA LYS A 181 -16.35 1.20 0.30
C LYS A 181 -17.10 2.33 1.02
N VAL A 182 -17.31 3.48 0.38
CA VAL A 182 -18.18 4.55 0.90
C VAL A 182 -19.62 4.24 0.50
N LEU A 183 -19.87 3.84 -0.75
CA LEU A 183 -21.20 3.46 -1.24
C LEU A 183 -21.75 2.19 -0.55
N GLU A 184 -20.88 1.24 -0.17
CA GLU A 184 -21.20 0.10 0.69
C GLU A 184 -21.68 0.48 2.11
N LYS A 185 -21.43 1.72 2.57
CA LYS A 185 -21.54 2.12 3.99
C LYS A 185 -22.35 3.39 4.26
N ALA A 186 -22.62 4.19 3.25
CA ALA A 186 -23.42 5.41 3.39
C ALA A 186 -24.89 5.05 3.64
N GLU A 187 -25.55 5.79 4.53
CA GLU A 187 -26.98 5.64 4.78
C GLU A 187 -27.76 6.55 3.82
N PHE A 188 -28.29 5.99 2.73
CA PHE A 188 -29.01 6.74 1.70
C PHE A 188 -30.45 7.06 2.13
N GLY A 189 -30.93 8.28 1.86
CA GLY A 189 -32.24 8.75 2.36
C GLY A 189 -33.47 8.01 1.84
N GLY A 190 -33.39 7.31 0.70
CA GLY A 190 -34.42 6.39 0.19
C GLY A 190 -34.13 4.89 0.47
N GLY A 191 -32.99 4.58 1.09
CA GLY A 191 -32.57 3.23 1.44
C GLY A 191 -31.54 2.61 0.49
N GLN A 192 -30.78 1.64 1.03
CA GLN A 192 -29.63 1.03 0.37
C GLN A 192 -29.96 0.37 -0.99
N ASN A 193 -31.16 -0.19 -1.13
CA ASN A 193 -31.57 -0.97 -2.30
C ASN A 193 -31.64 -0.13 -3.59
N GLU A 194 -31.98 1.15 -3.48
CA GLU A 194 -32.05 2.08 -4.63
C GLU A 194 -30.65 2.59 -5.03
N ALA A 195 -29.72 2.68 -4.08
CA ALA A 195 -28.36 3.17 -4.31
C ALA A 195 -27.39 2.09 -4.84
N GLN A 196 -27.54 0.84 -4.39
CA GLN A 196 -26.60 -0.25 -4.71
C GLN A 196 -26.39 -0.53 -6.22
N PRO A 197 -27.42 -0.54 -7.10
CA PRO A 197 -27.22 -0.77 -8.54
C PRO A 197 -26.20 0.21 -9.16
N TRP A 198 -26.19 1.45 -8.67
CA TRP A 198 -25.34 2.53 -9.17
C TRP A 198 -23.91 2.48 -8.63
N ALA A 199 -23.59 1.63 -7.66
CA ALA A 199 -22.25 1.58 -7.06
C ALA A 199 -21.18 1.12 -8.06
N GLN A 200 -21.49 0.12 -8.89
CA GLN A 200 -20.59 -0.34 -9.95
C GLN A 200 -20.49 0.69 -11.10
N TYR A 201 -21.59 1.38 -11.41
CA TYR A 201 -21.62 2.45 -12.40
C TYR A 201 -20.72 3.63 -11.98
N LEU A 202 -20.91 4.18 -10.78
CA LEU A 202 -20.15 5.33 -10.28
C LEU A 202 -18.66 5.02 -10.15
N THR A 203 -18.29 3.81 -9.71
CA THR A 203 -16.88 3.40 -9.63
C THR A 203 -16.24 3.20 -11.00
N ASN A 204 -16.97 2.75 -12.03
CA ASN A 204 -16.45 2.68 -13.40
C ASN A 204 -16.35 4.07 -14.06
N HIS A 205 -17.38 4.92 -13.87
CA HIS A 205 -17.41 6.28 -14.39
C HIS A 205 -16.29 7.15 -13.79
N LEU A 206 -15.91 6.91 -12.52
CA LEU A 206 -14.75 7.57 -11.91
C LEU A 206 -13.44 7.22 -12.62
N LEU A 207 -13.16 5.93 -12.88
CA LEU A 207 -11.95 5.54 -13.61
C LEU A 207 -11.94 6.11 -15.03
N TRP A 208 -13.08 6.12 -15.71
CA TRP A 208 -13.23 6.74 -17.03
C TRP A 208 -12.93 8.25 -16.98
N ALA A 209 -13.46 8.97 -15.98
CA ALA A 209 -13.21 10.40 -15.81
C ALA A 209 -11.73 10.70 -15.49
N ILE A 210 -11.07 9.91 -14.64
CA ILE A 210 -9.62 10.03 -14.37
C ILE A 210 -8.81 9.78 -15.65
N ARG A 211 -9.13 8.72 -16.40
CA ARG A 211 -8.41 8.33 -17.63
C ARG A 211 -8.48 9.40 -18.73
N ASN A 212 -9.64 10.03 -18.91
CA ASN A 212 -9.90 10.95 -20.03
C ASN A 212 -9.66 12.44 -19.70
N CYS A 213 -9.17 12.78 -18.50
CA CYS A 213 -9.01 14.19 -18.12
C CYS A 213 -7.67 14.84 -18.49
N GLU A 214 -6.66 14.09 -18.95
CA GLU A 214 -5.36 14.62 -19.44
C GLU A 214 -4.67 15.61 -18.46
N GLY A 215 -4.74 15.36 -17.15
CA GLY A 215 -4.22 16.24 -16.11
C GLY A 215 -5.04 17.51 -15.86
N SER A 216 -6.09 17.74 -16.65
CA SER A 216 -6.93 18.94 -16.55
C SER A 216 -8.03 18.76 -15.51
N TYR A 217 -7.89 19.46 -14.38
CA TYR A 217 -8.93 19.61 -13.37
C TYR A 217 -10.30 19.98 -13.93
N LYS A 218 -10.35 20.84 -14.96
CA LYS A 218 -11.61 21.24 -15.59
C LYS A 218 -12.25 20.12 -16.39
N LYS A 219 -11.45 19.29 -17.10
CA LYS A 219 -11.96 18.07 -17.76
C LYS A 219 -12.46 17.08 -16.71
N PHE A 220 -11.63 16.77 -15.70
CA PHE A 220 -11.99 15.80 -14.67
C PHE A 220 -13.29 16.16 -13.95
N PHE A 221 -13.40 17.39 -13.45
CA PHE A 221 -14.59 17.82 -12.71
C PHE A 221 -15.87 17.76 -13.58
N HIS A 222 -15.80 18.24 -14.83
CA HIS A 222 -16.95 18.18 -15.74
C HIS A 222 -17.36 16.73 -16.08
N SER A 223 -16.39 15.88 -16.45
CA SER A 223 -16.62 14.47 -16.78
C SER A 223 -17.05 13.65 -15.56
N TRP A 224 -16.55 13.94 -14.35
CA TRP A 224 -16.94 13.23 -13.14
C TRP A 224 -18.35 13.65 -12.70
N SER A 225 -18.62 14.95 -12.56
CA SER A 225 -19.94 15.44 -12.13
C SER A 225 -21.07 15.18 -13.13
N SER A 226 -20.79 14.79 -14.38
CA SER A 226 -21.83 14.34 -15.31
C SER A 226 -22.52 13.04 -14.84
N CYS A 227 -21.87 12.23 -14.01
CA CYS A 227 -22.43 10.95 -13.56
C CYS A 227 -23.79 11.11 -12.87
N LEU A 228 -23.98 12.20 -12.12
CA LEU A 228 -25.23 12.51 -11.42
C LEU A 228 -26.40 12.82 -12.36
N ARG A 229 -26.13 13.32 -13.57
CA ARG A 229 -27.15 13.54 -14.60
C ARG A 229 -27.53 12.23 -15.28
N HIS A 230 -26.54 11.37 -15.52
CA HIS A 230 -26.78 10.03 -16.06
C HIS A 230 -27.64 9.17 -15.11
N LEU A 231 -27.51 9.31 -13.78
CA LEU A 231 -28.39 8.61 -12.81
C LEU A 231 -29.90 8.86 -13.03
N VAL A 232 -30.26 10.02 -13.59
CA VAL A 232 -31.65 10.44 -13.89
C VAL A 232 -31.97 10.41 -15.39
N ASN A 233 -31.14 9.72 -16.20
CA ASN A 233 -31.27 9.61 -17.67
C ASN A 233 -31.13 10.97 -18.43
N ASP A 234 -30.51 12.00 -17.83
CA ASP A 234 -30.14 13.22 -18.55
C ASP A 234 -28.78 13.04 -19.25
N HIS A 235 -28.83 13.06 -20.58
CA HIS A 235 -27.70 12.86 -21.47
C HIS A 235 -27.33 14.09 -22.34
N GLN A 236 -27.74 15.32 -21.97
CA GLN A 236 -27.59 16.52 -22.83
C GLN A 236 -26.15 16.90 -23.26
N ASP A 237 -25.11 16.46 -22.54
CA ASP A 237 -23.68 16.76 -22.84
C ASP A 237 -22.79 15.51 -22.64
N CYS A 238 -23.21 14.35 -23.16
CA CYS A 238 -22.49 13.08 -22.96
C CYS A 238 -21.33 12.86 -23.93
N SER A 239 -20.20 12.35 -23.41
CA SER A 239 -19.03 11.95 -24.22
C SER A 239 -19.06 10.46 -24.60
N HIS A 240 -20.23 9.96 -25.03
CA HIS A 240 -20.43 8.61 -25.54
C HIS A 240 -21.50 8.61 -26.65
N GLU A 241 -21.54 7.55 -27.46
CA GLU A 241 -22.56 7.36 -28.50
C GLU A 241 -23.95 7.06 -27.88
N GLU A 242 -25.02 7.11 -28.68
CA GLU A 242 -26.37 6.80 -28.21
C GLU A 242 -26.45 5.37 -27.64
N LEU A 243 -26.99 5.24 -26.43
CA LEU A 243 -27.08 3.95 -25.76
C LEU A 243 -28.07 3.02 -26.49
N PRO A 244 -27.79 1.71 -26.64
CA PRO A 244 -28.72 0.77 -27.26
C PRO A 244 -30.10 0.83 -26.58
N GLY A 245 -31.13 1.19 -27.34
CA GLY A 245 -32.50 1.44 -26.84
C GLY A 245 -33.26 0.22 -26.30
N GLU A 246 -32.55 -0.85 -25.97
CA GLU A 246 -32.98 -2.03 -25.22
C GLU A 246 -32.49 -1.88 -23.76
N LYS A 247 -31.17 -1.71 -23.56
CA LYS A 247 -30.53 -1.41 -22.26
C LYS A 247 -31.15 -0.19 -21.54
N VAL A 248 -31.53 0.85 -22.30
CA VAL A 248 -32.17 2.07 -21.76
C VAL A 248 -33.55 1.79 -21.15
N LYS A 249 -34.25 0.74 -21.60
CA LYS A 249 -35.60 0.36 -21.13
C LYS A 249 -35.57 -0.56 -19.91
N ASP A 250 -34.55 -1.41 -19.82
CA ASP A 250 -34.36 -2.35 -18.70
C ASP A 250 -33.68 -1.67 -17.49
N THR A 251 -33.19 -0.44 -17.64
CA THR A 251 -32.56 0.35 -16.57
C THR A 251 -33.59 1.10 -15.73
N THR A 252 -33.65 0.83 -14.42
CA THR A 252 -34.49 1.58 -13.47
C THR A 252 -33.79 2.87 -13.02
N TRP A 253 -33.96 3.93 -13.79
CA TRP A 253 -33.42 5.28 -13.52
C TRP A 253 -33.93 5.87 -12.19
N ILE A 254 -33.16 6.77 -11.57
CA ILE A 254 -33.58 7.48 -10.35
C ILE A 254 -34.54 8.62 -10.73
N GLU A 255 -35.67 8.74 -10.03
CA GLU A 255 -36.62 9.84 -10.24
C GLU A 255 -36.08 11.19 -9.72
N GLU A 256 -36.39 12.29 -10.42
CA GLU A 256 -36.02 13.64 -9.99
C GLU A 256 -36.62 13.96 -8.60
N GLY A 257 -35.75 14.37 -7.66
CA GLY A 257 -36.15 14.67 -6.28
C GLY A 257 -36.10 13.49 -5.32
N ASN A 258 -35.77 12.27 -5.76
CA ASN A 258 -35.51 11.15 -4.85
C ASN A 258 -34.32 11.49 -3.90
N PRO A 259 -34.45 11.31 -2.57
CA PRO A 259 -33.39 11.64 -1.60
C PRO A 259 -32.09 10.84 -1.78
N VAL A 260 -32.12 9.67 -2.44
CA VAL A 260 -30.92 8.90 -2.82
C VAL A 260 -30.01 9.71 -3.75
N LEU A 261 -30.56 10.51 -4.66
CA LEU A 261 -29.77 11.36 -5.56
C LEU A 261 -28.98 12.43 -4.80
N ALA A 262 -29.57 13.00 -3.74
CA ALA A 262 -28.88 13.93 -2.85
C ALA A 262 -27.74 13.24 -2.08
N SER A 263 -28.02 12.08 -1.47
CA SER A 263 -27.00 11.28 -0.76
C SER A 263 -25.86 10.82 -1.68
N LEU A 264 -26.13 10.44 -2.93
CA LEU A 264 -25.10 10.11 -3.93
C LEU A 264 -24.31 11.35 -4.37
N SER A 265 -24.97 12.51 -4.49
CA SER A 265 -24.31 13.79 -4.83
C SER A 265 -23.28 14.22 -3.78
N GLU A 266 -23.56 14.02 -2.48
CA GLU A 266 -22.58 14.25 -1.41
C GLU A 266 -21.36 13.32 -1.56
N VAL A 267 -21.58 12.01 -1.77
CA VAL A 267 -20.49 11.04 -1.97
C VAL A 267 -19.64 11.34 -3.23
N VAL A 268 -20.27 11.84 -4.30
CA VAL A 268 -19.59 12.27 -5.53
C VAL A 268 -18.71 13.52 -5.32
N GLN A 269 -19.13 14.43 -4.43
CA GLN A 269 -18.41 15.68 -4.12
C GLN A 269 -17.27 15.50 -3.10
N GLU A 270 -17.35 14.51 -2.20
CA GLU A 270 -16.31 14.17 -1.21
C GLU A 270 -15.04 13.53 -1.80
N ILE A 271 -14.95 13.37 -3.13
CA ILE A 271 -13.73 12.87 -3.79
C ILE A 271 -12.70 14.00 -3.89
N ASP A 272 -11.46 13.71 -3.48
CA ASP A 272 -10.31 14.60 -3.67
C ASP A 272 -10.00 14.77 -5.17
N LEU A 273 -10.66 15.77 -5.76
CA LEU A 273 -10.58 16.12 -7.18
C LEU A 273 -9.14 16.44 -7.63
N LYS A 274 -8.31 16.97 -6.72
CA LYS A 274 -6.92 17.32 -7.03
C LYS A 274 -6.05 16.08 -7.09
N ARG A 275 -6.16 15.18 -6.10
CA ARG A 275 -5.46 13.89 -6.18
C ARG A 275 -5.94 13.09 -7.38
N ALA A 276 -7.23 13.13 -7.72
CA ALA A 276 -7.75 12.43 -8.89
C ALA A 276 -7.15 12.93 -10.23
N THR A 277 -6.88 14.24 -10.38
CA THR A 277 -6.35 14.78 -11.65
C THR A 277 -4.90 14.43 -11.90
N ASP A 278 -4.10 14.36 -10.84
CA ASP A 278 -2.68 13.98 -10.89
C ASP A 278 -2.48 12.51 -11.34
N LEU A 279 -3.58 11.72 -11.42
CA LEU A 279 -3.61 10.28 -11.71
C LEU A 279 -4.12 9.92 -13.11
N SER A 280 -4.29 10.92 -13.97
CA SER A 280 -4.63 10.74 -15.38
C SER A 280 -3.44 10.19 -16.20
N VAL A 281 -2.28 10.82 -16.05
CA VAL A 281 -1.00 10.48 -16.71
C VAL A 281 -0.56 9.03 -16.42
N SER A 282 -1.04 8.45 -15.33
CA SER A 282 -0.77 7.05 -14.97
C SER A 282 -1.51 6.01 -15.82
N LEU A 283 -2.76 6.28 -16.22
CA LEU A 283 -3.63 5.26 -16.84
C LEU A 283 -3.32 4.98 -18.32
N GLU A 284 -2.40 5.73 -18.92
CA GLU A 284 -1.84 5.45 -20.25
C GLU A 284 -0.93 4.21 -20.26
N LEU A 285 -0.37 3.82 -19.09
CA LEU A 285 0.52 2.66 -18.96
C LEU A 285 -0.21 1.35 -18.65
N ASP A 286 -1.42 1.41 -18.06
CA ASP A 286 -2.17 0.24 -17.58
C ASP A 286 -2.95 -0.53 -18.68
N ALA A 287 -2.39 -0.62 -19.88
CA ALA A 287 -2.89 -1.45 -20.97
C ALA A 287 -2.72 -2.98 -20.73
N PHE A 288 -2.34 -3.39 -19.51
CA PHE A 288 -2.07 -4.78 -19.12
C PHE A 288 -3.23 -5.48 -18.36
N HIS A 289 -4.33 -4.77 -18.09
CA HIS A 289 -5.49 -5.31 -17.37
C HIS A 289 -6.82 -5.14 -18.14
N SER A 290 -6.76 -5.09 -19.46
CA SER A 290 -7.94 -5.02 -20.34
C SER A 290 -8.63 -6.38 -20.50
N ASP A 291 -9.51 -6.70 -19.56
CA ASP A 291 -10.67 -7.61 -19.77
C ASP A 291 -11.90 -7.11 -18.97
N LEU A 292 -12.04 -5.78 -18.89
CA LEU A 292 -13.28 -5.11 -18.49
C LEU A 292 -14.02 -4.69 -19.76
N SER A 293 -14.98 -5.51 -20.19
CA SER A 293 -15.97 -5.13 -21.18
C SER A 293 -16.80 -3.96 -20.64
N PHE A 294 -16.66 -2.78 -21.25
CA PHE A 294 -17.48 -1.61 -20.97
C PHE A 294 -18.87 -1.74 -21.62
N ASP A 295 -19.57 -2.81 -21.27
CA ASP A 295 -21.01 -2.90 -21.44
C ASP A 295 -21.68 -2.14 -20.30
N LEU A 296 -22.25 -0.99 -20.66
CA LEU A 296 -23.35 -0.34 -19.91
C LEU A 296 -24.62 -1.21 -19.94
#